data_AF-A0A353VT40-F1
#
_entry.id   AF-A0A353VT40-F1
#
_cell.length_a   1.000
_cell.length_b   1.000
_cell.length_c   1.000
_cell.angle_alpha   90.00
_cell.angle_beta   90.00
_cell.angle_gamma   90.00
#
_symmetry.space_group_name_H-M   'P 1'
#
loop_
_entity.id
_entity.type
_entity.pdbx_description
1 polymer ?
#
loop_
_entity_poly.entity_id
_entity_poly.type
_entity_poly.pdbx_seq_one_letter_code
_entity_poly.pdbx_strand_id
1 'polypeptide(L)'
;MNYEDNHPNSPEGKILYHYRLQEVETVEPFGDRMSFYLLELPRIMRYTDEYDSPVAAWCRIFRNFAIFAKSRLEKDAEFDRLERAMRVSGLDDKEIDNYFSDMMTEKEMRPYIEGAEQQGYRKGFKAGAEQGRVEGVEQGMAKGIEKVAKSLLSLGIPIEQIVIATGLSSERIETLRQS
;
A
#
# COMPACT_ATOMS: atom_id res chain seq x y z
N MET A 1 19.35 -23.92 -13.59
CA MET A 1 19.48 -24.11 -15.05
C MET A 1 20.24 -22.93 -15.61
N ASN A 2 21.40 -23.14 -16.23
CA ASN A 2 22.08 -22.12 -17.01
C ASN A 2 21.43 -22.11 -18.39
N TYR A 3 20.49 -21.19 -18.62
CA TYR A 3 20.04 -20.90 -19.97
C TYR A 3 21.16 -20.11 -20.65
N GLU A 4 22.05 -20.82 -21.32
CA GLU A 4 22.95 -20.26 -22.32
C GLU A 4 22.31 -20.48 -23.69
N ASP A 5 21.10 -19.95 -23.89
CA ASP A 5 20.54 -19.87 -25.23
C ASP A 5 21.25 -18.72 -25.93
N ASN A 6 22.33 -19.05 -26.62
CA ASN A 6 22.94 -18.13 -27.56
C ASN A 6 21.93 -17.85 -28.65
N HIS A 7 21.61 -16.57 -28.89
CA HIS A 7 20.80 -16.14 -30.02
C HIS A 7 21.73 -15.81 -31.21
N PRO A 8 22.08 -16.78 -32.07
CA PRO A 8 23.12 -16.59 -33.10
C PRO A 8 22.76 -15.50 -34.12
N ASN A 9 21.47 -15.19 -34.26
CA ASN A 9 20.96 -14.20 -35.19
C ASN A 9 20.48 -12.91 -34.50
N SER A 10 20.76 -12.73 -33.20
CA SER A 10 20.35 -11.52 -32.50
C SER A 10 21.30 -10.36 -32.81
N PRO A 11 20.77 -9.15 -33.08
CA PRO A 11 21.59 -7.96 -33.15
C PRO A 11 22.42 -7.76 -31.87
N GLU A 12 23.65 -7.32 -32.04
CA GLU A 12 24.52 -6.97 -30.92
C GLU A 12 23.85 -5.90 -30.03
N GLY A 13 23.80 -6.14 -28.72
CA GLY A 13 23.17 -5.24 -27.75
C GLY A 13 21.64 -5.32 -27.65
N LYS A 14 20.97 -6.22 -28.38
CA LYS A 14 19.52 -6.43 -28.22
C LYS A 14 19.21 -7.10 -26.88
N ILE A 15 18.37 -6.43 -26.07
CA ILE A 15 17.91 -6.92 -24.76
C ILE A 15 16.41 -7.22 -24.71
N LEU A 16 15.61 -6.62 -25.59
CA LEU A 16 14.16 -6.86 -25.66
C LEU A 16 13.86 -7.81 -26.82
N TYR A 17 13.36 -9.00 -26.49
CA TYR A 17 12.99 -10.03 -27.43
C TYR A 17 11.46 -10.14 -27.48
N HIS A 18 10.90 -10.08 -28.67
CA HIS A 18 9.48 -10.24 -28.92
C HIS A 18 9.25 -11.53 -29.68
N TYR A 19 8.56 -12.47 -29.03
CA TYR A 19 8.20 -13.76 -29.61
C TYR A 19 6.70 -13.82 -29.88
N ARG A 20 6.35 -14.38 -31.02
CA ARG A 20 4.97 -14.69 -31.40
C ARG A 20 4.83 -16.20 -31.54
N LEU A 21 3.62 -16.70 -31.25
CA LEU A 21 3.30 -18.11 -31.42
C LEU A 21 2.88 -18.38 -32.87
N GLN A 22 3.30 -19.53 -33.38
CA GLN A 22 2.94 -20.02 -34.70
C GLN A 22 2.80 -21.54 -34.67
N GLU A 23 1.95 -22.08 -35.55
CA GLU A 23 1.85 -23.50 -35.82
C GLU A 23 3.18 -23.99 -36.45
N VAL A 24 3.63 -25.19 -36.08
CA VAL A 24 5.00 -25.66 -36.36
C VAL A 24 5.19 -26.05 -37.83
N GLU A 25 4.19 -26.67 -38.45
CA GLU A 25 4.29 -27.17 -39.83
C GLU A 25 3.94 -26.10 -40.86
N THR A 26 2.88 -25.33 -40.62
CA THR A 26 2.36 -24.32 -41.56
C THR A 26 2.98 -22.94 -41.35
N VAL A 27 3.62 -22.71 -40.18
CA VAL A 27 4.14 -21.41 -39.76
C VAL A 27 3.00 -20.37 -39.62
N GLU A 28 1.74 -20.82 -39.56
CA GLU A 28 0.59 -19.94 -39.40
C GLU A 28 0.63 -19.29 -38.00
N PRO A 29 0.57 -17.94 -37.89
CA PRO A 29 0.55 -17.28 -36.60
C PRO A 29 -0.67 -17.69 -35.77
N PHE A 30 -0.46 -17.96 -34.48
CA PHE A 30 -1.53 -18.21 -33.53
C PHE A 30 -2.23 -16.89 -33.14
N GLY A 31 -2.96 -16.32 -34.09
CA GLY A 31 -3.62 -15.02 -33.95
C GLY A 31 -2.69 -13.89 -33.52
N ASP A 32 -3.29 -12.79 -33.07
CA ASP A 32 -2.63 -11.59 -32.52
C ASP A 32 -2.81 -11.46 -31.01
N ARG A 33 -3.44 -12.46 -30.37
CA ARG A 33 -3.88 -12.39 -28.99
C ARG A 33 -2.79 -12.71 -27.96
N MET A 34 -1.68 -13.33 -28.37
CA MET A 34 -0.61 -13.69 -27.43
C MET A 34 0.77 -13.44 -28.03
N SER A 35 1.56 -12.68 -27.28
CA SER A 35 2.96 -12.37 -27.57
C SER A 35 3.76 -12.41 -26.27
N PHE A 36 5.01 -12.86 -26.36
CA PHE A 36 5.92 -12.82 -25.23
C PHE A 36 6.96 -11.73 -25.45
N TYR A 37 7.06 -10.81 -24.50
CA TYR A 37 8.16 -9.87 -24.41
C TYR A 37 9.11 -10.37 -23.33
N LEU A 38 10.31 -10.77 -23.73
CA LEU A 38 11.37 -11.21 -22.84
C LEU A 38 12.45 -10.13 -22.78
N LEU A 39 12.69 -9.60 -21.59
CA LEU A 39 13.81 -8.72 -21.32
C LEU A 39 15.00 -9.56 -20.87
N GLU A 40 15.93 -9.84 -21.78
CA GLU A 40 17.15 -10.56 -21.49
C GLU A 40 18.26 -9.55 -21.14
N LEU A 41 18.59 -9.49 -19.85
CA LEU A 41 19.67 -8.65 -19.37
C LEU A 41 21.00 -9.41 -19.45
N PRO A 42 22.09 -8.79 -19.93
CA PRO A 42 23.39 -9.44 -19.94
C PRO A 42 23.75 -9.86 -18.51
N ARG A 43 24.31 -11.06 -18.36
CA ARG A 43 24.88 -11.47 -17.07
C ARG A 43 26.02 -10.51 -16.74
N ILE A 44 25.74 -9.49 -15.93
CA ILE A 44 26.76 -8.57 -15.41
C ILE A 44 27.54 -9.31 -14.32
N MET A 45 28.29 -10.33 -14.73
CA MET A 45 29.19 -11.09 -13.88
C MET A 45 30.59 -10.47 -13.83
N ARG A 46 30.89 -9.53 -14.73
CA ARG A 46 32.21 -8.89 -14.79
C ARG A 46 32.13 -7.46 -14.24
N TYR A 47 32.81 -7.26 -13.12
CA TYR A 47 33.14 -5.97 -12.51
C TYR A 47 34.19 -5.22 -13.35
N THR A 48 34.06 -5.22 -14.67
CA THR A 48 34.89 -4.36 -15.51
C THR A 48 34.14 -3.05 -15.66
N ASP A 49 34.82 -1.95 -15.37
CA ASP A 49 34.29 -0.59 -15.33
C ASP A 49 33.75 -0.09 -16.70
N GLU A 50 33.84 -0.91 -17.75
CA GLU A 50 33.66 -0.54 -19.16
C GLU A 50 32.24 -0.71 -19.73
N TYR A 51 31.20 -0.95 -18.92
CA TYR A 51 29.81 -0.92 -19.41
C TYR A 51 29.10 0.38 -18.98
N ASP A 52 29.38 1.46 -19.70
CA ASP A 52 28.68 2.76 -19.61
C ASP A 52 27.31 2.70 -20.29
N SER A 53 26.46 1.75 -19.88
CA SER A 53 25.06 1.70 -20.34
C SER A 53 24.12 1.99 -19.17
N PRO A 54 23.09 2.83 -19.35
CA PRO A 54 22.04 3.02 -18.34
C PRO A 54 21.45 1.69 -17.85
N VAL A 55 21.35 0.69 -18.73
CA VAL A 55 20.85 -0.67 -18.38
C VAL A 55 21.80 -1.38 -17.41
N ALA A 56 23.12 -1.25 -17.62
CA ALA A 56 24.13 -1.83 -16.75
C ALA A 56 24.12 -1.16 -15.36
N ALA A 57 23.88 0.16 -15.30
CA ALA A 57 23.68 0.89 -14.05
C ALA A 57 22.45 0.36 -13.28
N TRP A 58 21.31 0.21 -13.95
CA TRP A 58 20.10 -0.36 -13.34
C TRP A 58 20.29 -1.79 -12.84
N CYS A 59 20.95 -2.65 -13.61
CA CYS A 59 21.26 -4.01 -13.20
C CYS A 59 22.19 -4.05 -11.97
N ARG A 60 23.15 -3.13 -11.85
CA ARG A 60 23.99 -2.97 -10.64
C ARG A 60 23.16 -2.59 -9.43
N ILE A 61 22.17 -1.70 -9.59
CA ILE A 61 21.22 -1.32 -8.54
C ILE A 61 20.41 -2.54 -8.12
N PHE A 62 19.78 -3.26 -9.06
CA PHE A 62 18.96 -4.43 -8.73
C PHE A 62 19.76 -5.55 -8.05
N ARG A 63 20.98 -5.83 -8.53
CA ARG A 63 21.84 -6.87 -7.94
C ARG A 63 22.27 -6.55 -6.51
N ASN A 64 22.58 -5.28 -6.23
CA ASN A 64 23.10 -4.85 -4.94
C ASN A 64 22.05 -4.14 -4.09
N PHE A 65 20.76 -4.25 -4.43
CA PHE A 65 19.70 -3.45 -3.82
C PHE A 65 19.67 -3.60 -2.29
N ALA A 66 19.85 -4.83 -1.79
CA ALA A 66 19.90 -5.10 -0.36
C ALA A 66 21.09 -4.43 0.36
N ILE A 67 22.22 -4.22 -0.33
CA ILE A 67 23.39 -3.52 0.20
C ILE A 67 23.12 -2.01 0.22
N PHE A 68 22.56 -1.45 -0.86
CA PHE A 68 22.13 -0.06 -0.92
C PHE A 68 21.09 0.26 0.17
N ALA A 69 20.07 -0.58 0.31
CA ALA A 69 19.02 -0.42 1.32
C ALA A 69 19.57 -0.43 2.76
N LYS A 70 20.64 -1.21 3.03
CA LYS A 70 21.29 -1.29 4.35
C LYS A 70 22.30 -0.18 4.62
N SER A 71 22.88 0.42 3.59
CA SER A 71 23.91 1.46 3.70
C SER A 71 23.35 2.88 3.63
N ARG A 72 22.03 3.03 3.47
CA ARG A 72 21.38 4.35 3.42
C ARG A 72 21.46 5.08 4.76
N LEU A 73 21.59 6.40 4.67
CA LEU A 73 21.25 7.28 5.79
C LEU A 73 19.72 7.29 5.97
N GLU A 74 19.24 7.49 7.20
CA GLU A 74 17.80 7.42 7.55
C GLU A 74 16.91 8.43 6.80
N LYS A 75 17.50 9.39 6.07
CA LYS A 75 16.82 10.46 5.32
C LYS A 75 17.45 10.71 3.95
N ASP A 76 17.44 9.72 3.08
CA ASP A 76 17.86 9.87 1.69
C ASP A 76 16.64 10.00 0.77
N ALA A 77 16.34 11.23 0.36
CA ALA A 77 15.17 11.54 -0.45
C ALA A 77 15.22 10.92 -1.85
N GLU A 78 16.42 10.75 -2.42
CA GLU A 78 16.59 10.11 -3.73
C GLU A 78 16.39 8.60 -3.63
N PHE A 79 16.88 7.98 -2.54
CA PHE A 79 16.60 6.59 -2.25
C PHE A 79 15.11 6.35 -2.00
N ASP A 80 14.44 7.21 -1.23
CA ASP A 80 13.00 7.08 -0.98
C ASP A 80 12.18 7.22 -2.28
N ARG A 81 12.63 8.09 -3.20
CA ARG A 81 12.02 8.21 -4.54
C ARG A 81 12.22 6.94 -5.36
N LEU A 82 13.43 6.39 -5.36
CA LEU A 82 13.76 5.13 -6.02
C LEU A 82 12.94 3.97 -5.45
N GLU A 83 12.86 3.84 -4.12
CA GLU A 83 12.10 2.79 -3.44
C GLU A 83 10.61 2.86 -3.79
N ARG A 84 10.02 4.06 -3.79
CA ARG A 84 8.63 4.26 -4.22
C ARG A 84 8.43 3.79 -5.66
N ALA A 85 9.30 4.22 -6.59
CA ALA A 85 9.18 3.85 -8.00
C ALA A 85 9.32 2.33 -8.26
N MET A 86 9.96 1.58 -7.37
CA MET A 86 10.07 0.11 -7.49
C MET A 86 8.86 -0.66 -6.97
N ARG A 87 7.91 0.01 -6.30
CA ARG A 87 6.69 -0.62 -5.77
C ARG A 87 5.52 -0.25 -6.65
N VAL A 88 4.63 -1.20 -6.90
CA VAL A 88 3.33 -0.92 -7.54
C VAL A 88 2.54 0.14 -6.75
N SER A 89 2.67 0.15 -5.42
CA SER A 89 2.04 1.16 -4.55
C SER A 89 2.64 2.56 -4.65
N GLY A 90 3.78 2.72 -5.35
CA GLY A 90 4.39 4.02 -5.59
C GLY A 90 4.10 4.58 -6.97
N LEU A 91 3.34 3.86 -7.80
CA LEU A 91 2.81 4.36 -9.06
C LEU A 91 1.71 5.37 -8.78
N ASP A 92 1.64 6.43 -9.58
CA ASP A 92 0.49 7.34 -9.58
C ASP A 92 -0.72 6.75 -10.32
N ASP A 93 -1.88 7.39 -10.20
CA ASP A 93 -3.13 6.89 -10.79
C ASP A 93 -3.00 6.65 -12.31
N LYS A 94 -2.25 7.51 -13.01
CA LYS A 94 -2.04 7.41 -14.46
C LYS A 94 -1.07 6.28 -14.80
N GLU A 95 -0.04 6.07 -13.99
CA GLU A 95 0.90 4.96 -14.14
C GLU A 95 0.24 3.61 -13.82
N ILE A 96 -0.66 3.57 -12.84
CA ILE A 96 -1.50 2.41 -12.53
C ILE A 96 -2.42 2.09 -13.72
N ASP A 97 -3.12 3.10 -14.25
CA ASP A 97 -4.00 2.93 -15.41
C ASP A 97 -3.24 2.35 -16.60
N ASN A 98 -2.06 2.89 -16.92
CA ASN A 98 -1.22 2.37 -18.00
C ASN A 98 -0.73 0.94 -17.71
N TYR A 99 -0.28 0.66 -16.49
CA TYR A 99 0.22 -0.66 -16.09
C TYR A 99 -0.85 -1.74 -16.25
N PHE A 100 -2.10 -1.43 -15.89
CA PHE A 100 -3.19 -2.38 -16.01
C PHE A 100 -3.87 -2.38 -17.38
N SER A 101 -3.91 -1.26 -18.12
CA SER A 101 -4.49 -1.21 -19.47
C SER A 101 -3.77 -2.13 -20.45
N ASP A 102 -2.47 -2.31 -20.26
CA ASP A 102 -1.65 -3.22 -21.06
C ASP A 102 -1.83 -4.70 -20.67
N MET A 103 -2.26 -4.98 -19.43
CA MET A 103 -2.48 -6.34 -18.93
C MET A 103 -3.93 -6.81 -19.08
N MET A 104 -4.91 -5.91 -18.99
CA MET A 104 -6.34 -6.22 -18.98
C MET A 104 -7.13 -5.08 -19.61
N THR A 105 -8.19 -5.41 -20.33
CA THR A 105 -9.11 -4.40 -20.86
C THR A 105 -9.90 -3.73 -19.73
N GLU A 106 -10.39 -2.51 -19.96
CA GLU A 106 -11.25 -1.78 -19.01
C GLU A 106 -12.46 -2.63 -18.56
N LYS A 107 -13.03 -3.42 -19.48
CA LYS A 107 -14.14 -4.31 -19.21
C LYS A 107 -13.78 -5.44 -18.25
N GLU A 108 -12.56 -5.97 -18.34
CA GLU A 108 -12.04 -7.02 -17.46
C GLU A 108 -11.66 -6.46 -16.08
N MET A 109 -11.19 -5.20 -16.02
CA MET A 109 -10.85 -4.52 -14.77
C MET A 109 -12.07 -4.13 -13.92
N ARG A 110 -13.19 -3.76 -14.55
CA ARG A 110 -14.41 -3.28 -13.88
C ARG A 110 -14.85 -4.08 -12.65
N PRO A 111 -15.00 -5.42 -12.69
CA PRO A 111 -15.39 -6.20 -11.51
C PRO A 111 -14.39 -6.11 -10.35
N TYR A 112 -13.10 -5.93 -10.62
CA TYR A 112 -12.08 -5.77 -9.58
C TYR A 112 -12.17 -4.41 -8.90
N ILE A 113 -12.41 -3.34 -9.67
CA ILE A 113 -12.61 -1.99 -9.15
C ILE A 113 -13.85 -1.94 -8.26
N GLU A 114 -14.98 -2.43 -8.76
CA GLU A 114 -16.24 -2.50 -7.99
C GLU A 114 -16.06 -3.33 -6.71
N GLY A 115 -15.34 -4.46 -6.79
CA GLY A 115 -15.02 -5.28 -5.63
C GLY A 115 -14.14 -4.56 -4.60
N ALA A 116 -13.14 -3.79 -5.05
CA ALA A 116 -12.26 -3.01 -4.21
C ALA A 116 -12.99 -1.87 -3.50
N GLU A 117 -13.82 -1.11 -4.22
CA GLU A 117 -14.68 -0.06 -3.66
C GLU A 117 -15.62 -0.63 -2.59
N GLN A 118 -16.28 -1.75 -2.90
CA GLN A 118 -17.18 -2.41 -1.96
C GLN A 118 -16.43 -2.88 -0.70
N GLN A 119 -15.22 -3.42 -0.85
CA GLN A 119 -14.40 -3.83 0.28
C GLN A 119 -13.95 -2.61 1.12
N GLY A 120 -13.56 -1.52 0.46
CA GLY A 120 -13.21 -0.24 1.09
C GLY A 120 -14.38 0.30 1.92
N TYR A 121 -15.58 0.34 1.32
CA TYR A 121 -16.80 0.75 2.01
C TYR A 121 -17.10 -0.12 3.24
N ARG A 122 -17.03 -1.45 3.12
CA ARG A 122 -17.27 -2.36 4.26
C ARG A 122 -16.28 -2.13 5.40
N LYS A 123 -14.99 -1.95 5.08
CA LYS A 123 -13.94 -1.67 6.08
C LYS A 123 -14.18 -0.33 6.76
N GLY A 124 -14.45 0.72 5.98
CA GLY A 124 -14.74 2.07 6.48
C GLY A 124 -15.98 2.10 7.36
N PHE A 125 -17.07 1.46 6.93
CA PHE A 125 -18.31 1.37 7.71
C PHE A 125 -18.09 0.63 9.03
N LYS A 126 -17.39 -0.51 9.02
CA LYS A 126 -17.10 -1.27 10.23
C LYS A 126 -16.26 -0.47 11.22
N ALA A 127 -15.23 0.23 10.74
CA ALA A 127 -14.38 1.08 11.57
C ALA A 127 -15.18 2.25 12.17
N GLY A 128 -15.98 2.95 11.35
CA GLY A 128 -16.81 4.06 11.82
C GLY A 128 -17.89 3.63 12.80
N ALA A 129 -18.54 2.48 12.58
CA ALA A 129 -19.52 1.93 13.50
C ALA A 129 -18.91 1.56 14.86
N GLU A 130 -17.72 0.96 14.86
CA GLU A 130 -17.03 0.61 16.11
C GLU A 130 -16.57 1.85 16.87
N GLN A 131 -15.98 2.83 16.17
CA GLN A 131 -15.59 4.09 16.77
C GLN A 131 -16.80 4.82 17.38
N GLY A 132 -17.90 4.95 16.63
CA GLY A 132 -19.12 5.59 17.11
C GLY A 132 -19.75 4.86 18.31
N ARG A 133 -19.62 3.53 18.37
CA ARG A 133 -20.06 2.74 19.53
C ARG A 133 -19.23 3.04 20.77
N VAL A 134 -17.90 3.09 20.65
CA VAL A 134 -16.99 3.40 21.76
C VAL A 134 -17.25 4.81 22.28
N GLU A 135 -17.24 5.80 21.38
CA GLU A 135 -17.49 7.20 21.75
C GLU A 135 -18.88 7.38 22.39
N GLY A 136 -19.90 6.72 21.85
CA GLY A 136 -21.26 6.76 22.39
C GLY A 136 -21.37 6.16 23.79
N VAL A 137 -20.67 5.06 24.07
CA VAL A 137 -20.63 4.43 25.40
C VAL A 137 -19.91 5.33 26.40
N GLU A 138 -18.74 5.87 26.04
CA GLU A 138 -17.98 6.76 26.93
C GLU A 138 -18.76 8.04 27.26
N GLN A 139 -19.33 8.70 26.25
CA GLN A 139 -20.16 9.89 26.47
C GLN A 139 -21.42 9.56 27.28
N GLY A 140 -22.04 8.40 27.04
CA GLY A 140 -23.21 7.93 27.77
C GLY A 140 -22.90 7.67 29.25
N MET A 141 -21.79 7.00 29.54
CA MET A 141 -21.32 6.76 30.91
C MET A 141 -21.00 8.07 31.62
N ALA A 142 -20.26 8.99 30.99
CA ALA A 142 -19.93 10.29 31.57
C ALA A 142 -21.20 11.08 31.93
N LYS A 143 -22.15 11.20 30.99
CA LYS A 143 -23.45 11.86 31.23
C LYS A 143 -24.25 11.17 32.32
N GLY A 144 -24.20 9.83 32.39
CA GLY A 144 -24.87 9.04 33.43
C GLY A 144 -24.31 9.33 34.82
N ILE A 145 -22.99 9.33 34.97
CA ILE A 145 -22.30 9.64 36.23
C ILE A 145 -22.63 11.07 36.69
N GLU A 146 -22.63 12.05 35.78
CA GLU A 146 -23.00 13.42 36.10
C GLU A 146 -24.47 13.56 36.54
N LYS A 147 -25.38 12.82 35.89
CA LYS A 147 -26.79 12.79 36.30
C LYS A 147 -26.95 12.23 37.71
N VAL A 148 -26.23 11.15 38.04
CA VAL A 148 -26.22 10.58 39.40
C VAL A 148 -25.66 11.60 40.41
N ALA A 149 -24.54 12.26 40.09
CA ALA A 149 -23.95 13.29 40.95
C ALA A 149 -24.93 14.44 41.24
N LYS A 150 -25.63 14.94 40.22
CA LYS A 150 -26.69 15.96 40.39
C LYS A 150 -27.83 15.49 41.29
N SER A 151 -28.29 14.24 41.11
CA SER A 151 -29.32 13.68 41.99
C SER A 151 -28.84 13.57 43.45
N LEU A 152 -27.61 13.12 43.69
CA LEU A 152 -27.04 13.04 45.04
C LEU A 152 -26.88 14.42 45.70
N LEU A 153 -26.46 15.44 44.94
CA LEU A 153 -26.42 16.83 45.41
C LEU A 153 -27.82 17.32 45.82
N SER A 154 -28.85 17.01 45.02
CA SER A 154 -30.23 17.41 45.33
C SER A 154 -30.80 16.74 46.59
N LEU A 155 -30.27 15.56 46.94
CA LEU A 155 -30.60 14.84 48.17
C LEU A 155 -29.82 15.34 49.40
N GLY A 156 -28.96 16.34 49.24
CA GLY A 156 -28.17 16.91 50.33
C GLY A 156 -26.99 16.05 50.78
N ILE A 157 -26.56 15.08 49.94
CA ILE A 157 -25.39 14.25 50.25
C ILE A 157 -24.11 15.11 50.21
N PRO A 158 -23.19 14.98 51.20
CA PRO A 158 -21.94 15.73 51.23
C PRO A 158 -21.06 15.48 50.00
N ILE A 159 -20.36 16.52 49.54
CA ILE A 159 -19.51 16.46 48.34
C ILE A 159 -18.45 15.36 48.45
N GLU A 160 -17.84 15.16 49.63
CA GLU A 160 -16.83 14.11 49.81
C GLU A 160 -17.39 12.72 49.52
N GLN A 161 -18.65 12.45 49.89
CA GLN A 161 -19.29 11.16 49.61
C GLN A 161 -19.66 11.01 48.14
N ILE A 162 -20.02 12.10 47.46
CA ILE A 162 -20.33 12.08 46.02
C ILE A 162 -19.05 11.84 45.20
N VAL A 163 -17.92 12.44 45.57
CA VAL A 163 -16.60 12.17 44.97
C VAL A 163 -16.29 10.68 45.02
N ILE A 164 -16.46 10.05 46.19
CA ILE A 164 -16.21 8.61 46.38
C ILE A 164 -17.16 7.76 45.54
N ALA A 165 -18.44 8.10 45.50
CA ALA A 165 -19.47 7.30 44.81
C ALA A 165 -19.43 7.42 43.28
N THR A 166 -18.98 8.56 42.75
CA THR A 166 -19.04 8.86 41.31
C THR A 166 -17.67 8.86 40.63
N GLY A 167 -16.59 8.96 41.40
CA GLY A 167 -15.22 9.10 40.89
C GLY A 167 -14.94 10.45 40.22
N LEU A 168 -15.88 11.40 40.26
CA LEU A 168 -15.68 12.76 39.74
C LEU A 168 -14.80 13.58 40.68
N SER A 169 -14.06 14.55 40.14
CA SER A 169 -13.32 15.51 40.95
C SER A 169 -14.28 16.42 41.72
N SER A 170 -13.83 16.94 42.87
CA SER A 170 -14.56 17.93 43.66
C SER A 170 -14.92 19.17 42.82
N GLU A 171 -13.99 19.67 42.00
CA GLU A 171 -14.23 20.78 41.07
C GLU A 171 -15.37 20.50 40.08
N ARG A 172 -15.42 19.28 39.51
CA ARG A 172 -16.49 18.91 38.58
C ARG A 172 -17.84 18.86 39.30
N ILE A 173 -17.88 18.32 40.51
CA ILE A 173 -19.11 18.26 41.33
C ILE A 173 -19.57 19.66 41.73
N GLU A 174 -18.65 20.57 42.10
CA GLU A 174 -19.01 21.97 42.38
C GLU A 174 -19.56 22.70 41.15
N THR A 175 -18.98 22.45 39.98
CA THR A 175 -19.49 22.99 38.71
C THR A 175 -20.93 22.50 38.46
N LEU A 176 -21.21 21.22 38.71
CA LEU A 176 -22.54 20.63 38.58
C LEU A 176 -23.55 21.16 39.61
N ARG A 177 -23.07 21.65 40.76
CA ARG A 177 -23.90 22.28 41.81
C ARG A 177 -24.33 23.69 41.43
N GLN A 178 -23.52 24.40 40.64
CA GLN A 178 -23.79 25.76 40.17
C GLN A 178 -24.61 25.81 38.87
N SER A 179 -24.78 24.66 38.19
CA SER A 179 -25.57 24.51 36.95
C SER A 179 -27.00 24.02 37.22
#